data_AF-A0A656JLB3-F1
#
_entry.id   AF-A0A656JLB3-F1
#
_cell.length_a   1.000
_cell.length_b   1.000
_cell.length_c   1.000
_cell.angle_alpha   90.00
_cell.angle_beta   90.00
_cell.angle_gamma   90.00
#
_symmetry.space_group_name_H-M   'P 1'
#
loop_
_entity.id
_entity.type
_entity.pdbx_description
1 polymer ?
#
loop_
_entity_poly.entity_id
_entity_poly.type
_entity_poly.pdbx_seq_one_letter_code
_entity_poly.pdbx_strand_id
1 'polypeptide(L)'
;GVAEAWKSDPPSHPAFAAMAQLKAALDGLPKPDAAVLQHAAQWVSARFEEEKRRRAEMGFDDMLLRLDGALHGAGGERLATLIREQFPVALIDEFQDTDPVQYRIFDSIYRLEDNDEQTGLFLIGDPKQAIYAFRGADIYTYLRARQATDGRWHTLDTNYRSSHAMVESVNHVFTRAEQRPEGRGAFLFRDEKGNQVPFADALAQGRKETLEVDGTALTALTVWHLESEQP
;
A
#
# COMPACT_ATOMS: atom_id res chain seq x y z
N GLY A 1 33.39 43.43 -6.76
CA GLY A 1 32.00 43.97 -6.89
C GLY A 1 32.01 45.30 -7.61
N VAL A 2 30.86 45.89 -7.98
CA VAL A 2 30.78 47.15 -8.78
C VAL A 2 31.63 48.30 -8.20
N ALA A 3 31.85 48.30 -6.88
CA ALA A 3 32.72 49.25 -6.18
C ALA A 3 34.23 49.13 -6.52
N GLU A 4 34.72 47.98 -7.00
CA GLU A 4 36.14 47.80 -7.38
C GLU A 4 36.46 48.34 -8.77
N ALA A 5 35.44 48.61 -9.59
CA ALA A 5 35.61 49.04 -10.98
C ALA A 5 35.67 50.57 -11.14
N TRP A 6 35.46 51.34 -10.07
CA TRP A 6 35.36 52.81 -10.11
C TRP A 6 36.44 53.47 -9.26
N LYS A 7 37.06 54.53 -9.81
CA LYS A 7 38.10 55.34 -9.12
C LYS A 7 37.52 56.50 -8.29
N SER A 8 36.19 56.64 -8.24
CA SER A 8 35.43 57.66 -7.50
C SER A 8 34.17 57.02 -6.88
N ASP A 9 33.37 57.80 -6.13
CA ASP A 9 32.13 57.30 -5.53
C ASP A 9 31.24 56.62 -6.60
N PRO A 10 30.80 55.37 -6.35
CA PRO A 10 30.00 54.63 -7.31
C PRO A 10 28.64 55.32 -7.52
N PRO A 11 28.06 55.22 -8.74
CA PRO A 11 26.83 55.91 -9.05
C PRO A 11 25.67 55.31 -8.24
N SER A 12 25.01 56.14 -7.46
CA SER A 12 23.79 55.75 -6.74
C SER A 12 22.60 55.76 -7.71
N HIS A 13 22.08 54.57 -8.02
CA HIS A 13 20.87 54.42 -8.83
C HIS A 13 19.95 53.35 -8.20
N PRO A 14 18.63 53.60 -8.07
CA PRO A 14 17.67 52.65 -7.48
C PRO A 14 17.70 51.25 -8.12
N ALA A 15 18.02 51.17 -9.41
CA ALA A 15 18.14 49.90 -10.12
C ALA A 15 19.24 48.98 -9.54
N PHE A 16 20.36 49.52 -9.03
CA PHE A 16 21.40 48.68 -8.44
C PHE A 16 20.95 48.02 -7.14
N ALA A 17 20.17 48.74 -6.33
CA ALA A 17 19.53 48.18 -5.13
C ALA A 17 18.47 47.12 -5.51
N ALA A 18 17.67 47.38 -6.54
CA ALA A 18 16.68 46.43 -7.04
C ALA A 18 17.33 45.15 -7.62
N MET A 19 18.45 45.27 -8.35
CA MET A 19 19.17 44.13 -8.92
C MET A 19 19.74 43.20 -7.84
N ALA A 20 20.16 43.74 -6.69
CA ALA A 20 20.61 42.92 -5.57
C ALA A 20 19.49 42.04 -4.98
N GLN A 21 18.24 42.48 -5.06
CA GLN A 21 17.06 41.76 -4.54
C GLN A 21 16.31 40.96 -5.63
N LEU A 22 16.61 41.20 -6.90
CA LEU A 22 15.90 40.63 -8.06
C LEU A 22 15.83 39.10 -8.02
N LYS A 23 16.95 38.43 -7.71
CA LYS A 23 16.98 36.96 -7.66
C LYS A 23 16.03 36.41 -6.59
N ALA A 24 16.09 36.97 -5.38
CA ALA A 24 15.20 36.56 -4.29
C ALA A 24 13.72 36.84 -4.60
N ALA A 25 13.44 37.97 -5.26
CA ALA A 25 12.08 38.31 -5.71
C ALA A 25 11.57 37.34 -6.78
N LEU A 26 12.41 36.93 -7.73
CA LEU A 26 12.07 35.94 -8.76
C LEU A 26 11.90 34.54 -8.18
N ASP A 27 12.77 34.12 -7.25
CA ASP A 27 12.69 32.82 -6.57
C ASP A 27 11.44 32.72 -5.67
N GLY A 28 10.94 33.86 -5.17
CA GLY A 28 9.71 33.96 -4.37
C GLY A 28 8.43 34.03 -5.19
N LEU A 29 8.49 34.11 -6.52
CA LEU A 29 7.29 34.03 -7.35
C LEU A 29 6.70 32.61 -7.31
N PRO A 30 5.37 32.48 -7.27
CA PRO A 30 4.73 31.17 -7.35
C PRO A 30 5.08 30.51 -8.70
N LYS A 31 5.63 29.30 -8.64
CA LYS A 31 5.91 28.52 -9.85
C LYS A 31 4.64 27.85 -10.33
N PRO A 32 4.29 27.97 -11.63
CA PRO A 32 3.09 27.34 -12.16
C PRO A 32 3.24 25.83 -12.37
N ASP A 33 4.43 25.26 -12.14
CA ASP A 33 4.78 23.88 -12.45
C ASP A 33 3.73 22.87 -11.96
N ALA A 34 3.30 22.97 -10.70
CA ALA A 34 2.29 22.07 -10.14
C ALA A 34 0.92 22.19 -10.86
N ALA A 35 0.48 23.42 -11.16
CA ALA A 35 -0.78 23.66 -11.85
C ALA A 35 -0.72 23.20 -13.31
N VAL A 36 0.41 23.41 -13.99
CA VAL A 36 0.64 22.93 -15.36
C VAL A 36 0.67 21.41 -15.40
N LEU A 37 1.36 20.76 -14.46
CA LEU A 37 1.39 19.30 -14.34
C LEU A 37 0.00 18.72 -14.06
N GLN A 38 -0.78 19.34 -13.18
CA GLN A 38 -2.16 18.93 -12.89
C GLN A 38 -3.05 19.04 -14.14
N HIS A 39 -2.99 20.17 -14.85
CA HIS A 39 -3.74 20.36 -16.10
C HIS A 39 -3.31 19.35 -17.17
N ALA A 40 -2.00 19.13 -17.35
CA ALA A 40 -1.48 18.15 -18.28
C ALA A 40 -1.94 16.73 -17.94
N ALA A 41 -1.91 16.33 -16.66
CA ALA A 41 -2.37 15.03 -16.21
C ALA A 41 -3.86 14.80 -16.53
N GLN A 42 -4.70 15.79 -16.27
CA GLN A 42 -6.13 15.74 -16.61
C GLN A 42 -6.35 15.59 -18.12
N TRP A 43 -5.64 16.38 -18.93
CA TRP A 43 -5.76 16.34 -20.39
C TRP A 43 -5.28 15.00 -20.96
N VAL A 44 -4.12 14.49 -20.51
CA VAL A 44 -3.58 13.20 -20.94
C VAL A 44 -4.52 12.06 -20.56
N SER A 45 -5.07 12.07 -19.34
CA SER A 45 -6.05 11.07 -18.90
C SER A 45 -7.29 11.04 -19.80
N ALA A 46 -7.88 12.21 -20.09
CA ALA A 46 -9.05 12.31 -20.97
C ALA A 46 -8.75 11.81 -22.39
N ARG A 47 -7.60 12.19 -22.95
CA ARG A 47 -7.18 11.78 -24.30
C ARG A 47 -6.88 10.28 -24.39
N PHE A 48 -6.25 9.72 -23.36
CA PHE A 48 -5.97 8.30 -23.26
C PHE A 48 -7.25 7.46 -23.25
N GLU A 49 -8.25 7.86 -22.46
CA GLU A 49 -9.57 7.20 -22.41
C GLU A 49 -10.36 7.33 -23.73
N GLU A 50 -10.22 8.43 -24.46
CA GLU A 50 -10.78 8.56 -25.80
C GLU A 50 -10.13 7.59 -26.80
N GLU A 51 -8.80 7.51 -26.81
CA GLU A 51 -8.07 6.60 -27.69
C GLU A 51 -8.32 5.12 -27.37
N LYS A 52 -8.39 4.74 -26.09
CA LYS A 52 -8.83 3.40 -25.66
C LYS A 52 -10.21 3.07 -26.22
N ARG A 53 -11.19 3.96 -26.01
CA ARG A 53 -12.57 3.77 -26.51
C ARG A 53 -12.59 3.63 -28.03
N ARG A 54 -11.80 4.44 -28.74
CA ARG A 54 -11.70 4.39 -30.20
C ARG A 54 -11.14 3.06 -30.72
N ARG A 55 -10.24 2.42 -29.97
CA ARG A 55 -9.64 1.13 -30.34
C ARG A 55 -10.50 -0.07 -29.97
N ALA A 56 -11.57 0.12 -29.19
CA ALA A 56 -12.40 -0.95 -28.64
C ALA A 56 -11.60 -2.04 -27.89
N GLU A 57 -10.39 -1.70 -27.44
CA GLU A 57 -9.55 -2.55 -26.61
C GLU A 57 -10.00 -2.35 -25.16
N MET A 58 -10.45 -3.43 -24.52
CA MET A 58 -10.81 -3.43 -23.10
C MET A 58 -9.64 -4.00 -22.32
N GLY A 59 -9.00 -3.16 -21.50
CA GLY A 59 -8.02 -3.62 -20.54
C GLY A 59 -8.69 -4.33 -19.36
N PHE A 60 -7.90 -5.10 -18.60
CA PHE A 60 -8.39 -5.75 -17.38
C PHE A 60 -8.91 -4.73 -16.35
N ASP A 61 -8.23 -3.58 -16.22
CA ASP A 61 -8.67 -2.49 -15.32
C ASP A 61 -10.02 -1.91 -15.75
N ASP A 62 -10.26 -1.80 -17.06
CA ASP A 62 -11.51 -1.27 -17.60
C ASP A 62 -12.69 -2.20 -17.29
N MET A 63 -12.46 -3.52 -17.18
CA MET A 63 -13.49 -4.48 -16.78
C MET A 63 -13.93 -4.24 -15.34
N LEU A 64 -12.98 -4.05 -14.42
CA LEU A 64 -13.26 -3.78 -13.01
C LEU A 64 -13.97 -2.44 -12.84
N LEU A 65 -13.47 -1.37 -13.48
CA LEU A 65 -14.07 -0.04 -13.41
C LEU A 65 -15.50 0.00 -13.96
N ARG A 66 -15.78 -0.75 -15.03
CA ARG A 66 -17.14 -0.87 -15.58
C ARG A 66 -18.07 -1.61 -14.65
N LEU A 67 -17.61 -2.68 -14.01
CA LEU A 67 -18.40 -3.42 -13.03
C LEU A 67 -18.71 -2.54 -11.82
N ASP A 68 -17.71 -1.87 -11.27
CA ASP A 68 -17.86 -0.88 -10.19
C ASP A 68 -18.89 0.19 -10.57
N GLY A 69 -18.75 0.80 -11.75
CA GLY A 69 -19.71 1.79 -12.25
C GLY A 69 -21.13 1.25 -12.45
N ALA A 70 -21.27 -0.01 -12.91
CA ALA A 70 -22.58 -0.64 -13.08
C ALA A 70 -23.27 -0.93 -11.73
N LEU A 71 -22.50 -1.36 -10.73
CA LEU A 71 -22.98 -1.62 -9.36
C LEU A 71 -23.40 -0.33 -8.64
N HIS A 72 -22.80 0.81 -8.97
CA HIS A 72 -23.18 2.11 -8.42
C HIS A 72 -24.22 2.88 -9.27
N GLY A 73 -24.65 2.31 -10.40
CA GLY A 73 -25.64 2.91 -11.29
C GLY A 73 -27.09 2.60 -10.89
N ALA A 74 -28.05 3.12 -11.65
CA ALA A 74 -29.48 2.93 -11.39
C ALA A 74 -29.95 1.45 -11.38
N GLY A 75 -29.19 0.54 -12.00
CA GLY A 75 -29.46 -0.90 -12.01
C GLY A 75 -28.60 -1.71 -11.02
N GLY A 76 -27.85 -1.03 -10.16
CA GLY A 76 -26.82 -1.62 -9.29
C GLY A 76 -27.34 -2.73 -8.38
N GLU A 77 -28.38 -2.45 -7.60
CA GLU A 77 -28.98 -3.42 -6.68
C GLU A 77 -29.50 -4.69 -7.39
N ARG A 78 -30.06 -4.54 -8.59
CA ARG A 78 -30.50 -5.68 -9.39
C ARG A 78 -29.31 -6.52 -9.83
N LEU A 79 -28.23 -5.89 -10.28
CA LEU A 79 -27.00 -6.59 -10.65
C LEU A 79 -26.37 -7.30 -9.44
N ALA A 80 -26.24 -6.63 -8.31
CA ALA A 80 -25.73 -7.20 -7.08
C ALA A 80 -26.56 -8.41 -6.62
N THR A 81 -27.89 -8.32 -6.70
CA THR A 81 -28.80 -9.44 -6.38
C THR A 81 -28.59 -10.63 -7.29
N LEU A 82 -28.52 -10.43 -8.61
CA LEU A 82 -28.23 -11.52 -9.56
C LEU A 82 -26.88 -12.19 -9.28
N ILE A 83 -25.87 -11.41 -8.92
CA ILE A 83 -24.55 -11.96 -8.54
C ILE A 83 -24.65 -12.77 -7.25
N ARG A 84 -25.33 -12.27 -6.22
CA ARG A 84 -25.56 -13.01 -4.96
C ARG A 84 -26.38 -14.28 -5.17
N GLU A 85 -27.36 -14.29 -6.07
CA GLU A 85 -28.12 -15.49 -6.40
C GLU A 85 -27.26 -16.55 -7.10
N GLN A 86 -26.35 -16.12 -7.98
CA GLN A 86 -25.44 -17.02 -8.69
C GLN A 86 -24.29 -17.50 -7.79
N PHE A 87 -23.77 -16.61 -6.95
CA PHE A 87 -22.65 -16.82 -6.04
C PHE A 87 -23.07 -16.40 -4.63
N PRO A 88 -23.84 -17.23 -3.92
CA PRO A 88 -24.26 -16.91 -2.55
C PRO A 88 -23.08 -16.82 -1.59
N VAL A 89 -21.97 -17.52 -1.90
CA VAL A 89 -20.74 -17.48 -1.14
C VAL A 89 -19.56 -17.21 -2.06
N ALA A 90 -18.70 -16.24 -1.68
CA ALA A 90 -17.45 -15.91 -2.35
C ALA A 90 -16.26 -15.98 -1.38
N LEU A 91 -15.14 -16.50 -1.89
CA LEU A 91 -13.86 -16.57 -1.18
C LEU A 91 -12.84 -15.76 -1.96
N ILE A 92 -12.24 -14.77 -1.32
CA ILE A 92 -11.19 -13.93 -1.90
C ILE A 92 -9.89 -14.26 -1.19
N ASP A 93 -8.99 -14.93 -1.90
CA ASP A 93 -7.63 -15.22 -1.42
C ASP A 93 -6.70 -14.04 -1.73
N GLU A 94 -5.56 -13.97 -1.02
CA GLU A 94 -4.56 -12.90 -1.13
C GLU A 94 -5.16 -11.49 -1.02
N PHE A 95 -6.15 -11.32 -0.13
CA PHE A 95 -6.92 -10.08 -0.01
C PHE A 95 -6.06 -8.84 0.30
N GLN A 96 -4.87 -9.02 0.90
CA GLN A 96 -3.92 -7.93 1.13
C GLN A 96 -3.41 -7.26 -0.15
N ASP A 97 -3.50 -7.94 -1.30
CA ASP A 97 -3.04 -7.43 -2.60
C ASP A 97 -4.18 -6.81 -3.43
N THR A 98 -5.36 -6.62 -2.83
CA THR A 98 -6.51 -6.00 -3.51
C THR A 98 -6.43 -4.47 -3.52
N ASP A 99 -7.05 -3.89 -4.55
CA ASP A 99 -7.16 -2.44 -4.70
C ASP A 99 -8.52 -1.89 -4.22
N PRO A 100 -8.66 -0.55 -4.05
CA PRO A 100 -9.91 0.06 -3.59
C PRO A 100 -11.13 -0.15 -4.51
N VAL A 101 -10.94 -0.39 -5.81
CA VAL A 101 -12.03 -0.67 -6.77
C VAL A 101 -12.58 -2.07 -6.52
N GLN A 102 -11.69 -3.07 -6.39
CA GLN A 102 -12.08 -4.45 -6.11
C GLN A 102 -12.87 -4.55 -4.80
N TYR A 103 -12.40 -3.88 -3.74
CA TYR A 103 -13.11 -3.86 -2.48
C TYR A 103 -14.50 -3.23 -2.58
N ARG A 104 -14.65 -2.10 -3.27
CA ARG A 104 -15.98 -1.49 -3.50
C ARG A 104 -16.91 -2.42 -4.25
N ILE A 105 -16.41 -3.16 -5.24
CA ILE A 105 -17.21 -4.17 -5.96
C ILE A 105 -17.70 -5.23 -4.98
N PHE A 106 -16.82 -5.81 -4.17
CA PHE A 106 -17.21 -6.84 -3.20
C PHE A 106 -18.19 -6.32 -2.16
N ASP A 107 -17.98 -5.11 -1.64
CA ASP A 107 -18.85 -4.49 -0.65
C ASP A 107 -20.22 -4.11 -1.22
N SER A 108 -20.27 -3.63 -2.47
CA SER A 108 -21.54 -3.37 -3.17
C SER A 108 -22.36 -4.64 -3.39
N ILE A 109 -21.70 -5.79 -3.55
CA ILE A 109 -22.36 -7.07 -3.78
C ILE A 109 -22.75 -7.74 -2.46
N TYR A 110 -21.84 -7.85 -1.49
CA TYR A 110 -22.05 -8.68 -0.30
C TYR A 110 -22.30 -7.87 0.97
N ARG A 111 -22.17 -6.54 0.93
CA ARG A 111 -22.41 -5.62 2.05
C ARG A 111 -21.75 -6.10 3.33
N LEU A 112 -20.42 -6.02 3.38
CA LEU A 112 -19.61 -6.74 4.38
C LEU A 112 -20.03 -6.46 5.81
N GLU A 113 -20.38 -5.21 6.11
CA GLU A 113 -20.77 -4.74 7.44
C GLU A 113 -22.14 -5.29 7.87
N ASP A 114 -23.09 -5.45 6.94
CA ASP A 114 -24.43 -5.96 7.24
C ASP A 114 -24.41 -7.44 7.62
N ASN A 115 -23.46 -8.21 7.08
CA ASN A 115 -23.25 -9.64 7.40
C ASN A 115 -24.54 -10.47 7.31
N ASP A 116 -25.27 -10.33 6.19
CA ASP A 116 -26.51 -11.07 5.92
C ASP A 116 -26.26 -12.60 5.92
N GLU A 117 -26.99 -13.34 6.76
CA GLU A 117 -26.86 -14.80 6.90
C GLU A 117 -27.16 -15.59 5.61
N GLN A 118 -27.85 -14.98 4.63
CA GLN A 118 -28.15 -15.62 3.35
C GLN A 118 -26.98 -15.61 2.36
N THR A 119 -25.94 -14.80 2.62
CA THR A 119 -24.76 -14.72 1.75
C THR A 119 -23.46 -14.70 2.56
N GLY A 120 -22.34 -15.06 1.92
CA GLY A 120 -21.05 -15.11 2.59
C GLY A 120 -19.94 -14.52 1.75
N LEU A 121 -19.17 -13.59 2.33
CA LEU A 121 -17.91 -13.16 1.76
C LEU A 121 -16.77 -13.46 2.75
N PHE A 122 -15.87 -14.35 2.34
CA PHE A 122 -14.69 -14.71 3.12
C PHE A 122 -13.47 -14.06 2.50
N LEU A 123 -12.82 -13.20 3.27
CA LEU A 123 -11.59 -12.51 2.88
C LEU A 123 -10.42 -13.19 3.57
N ILE A 124 -9.55 -13.82 2.79
CA ILE A 124 -8.38 -14.57 3.24
C ILE A 124 -7.15 -13.80 2.80
N GLY A 125 -6.23 -13.56 3.71
CA GLY A 125 -5.00 -12.85 3.40
C GLY A 125 -4.16 -12.60 4.63
N ASP A 126 -2.98 -12.05 4.40
CA ASP A 126 -2.06 -11.66 5.45
C ASP A 126 -1.56 -10.22 5.24
N PRO A 127 -1.97 -9.25 6.07
CA PRO A 127 -1.52 -7.85 5.94
C PRO A 127 -0.01 -7.71 6.13
N LYS A 128 0.63 -8.68 6.80
CA LYS A 128 2.10 -8.73 6.99
C LYS A 128 2.84 -8.98 5.66
N GLN A 129 2.13 -9.46 4.63
CA GLN A 129 2.67 -9.83 3.32
C GLN A 129 2.29 -8.83 2.21
N ALA A 130 1.65 -7.71 2.56
CA ALA A 130 1.27 -6.66 1.61
C ALA A 130 2.51 -5.93 1.04
N ILE A 131 3.11 -6.47 -0.02
CA ILE A 131 4.33 -5.95 -0.66
C ILE A 131 4.08 -5.34 -2.05
N TYR A 132 2.85 -5.40 -2.55
CA TYR A 132 2.48 -4.98 -3.91
C TYR A 132 1.94 -3.56 -4.03
N ALA A 133 2.27 -2.66 -3.10
CA ALA A 133 1.81 -1.25 -3.13
C ALA A 133 2.13 -0.52 -4.45
N PHE A 134 3.23 -0.90 -5.13
CA PHE A 134 3.61 -0.34 -6.43
C PHE A 134 2.67 -0.72 -7.59
N ARG A 135 1.78 -1.71 -7.41
CA ARG A 135 0.75 -2.12 -8.38
C ARG A 135 -0.65 -1.59 -8.04
N GLY A 136 -0.77 -0.75 -7.01
CA GLY A 136 -2.05 -0.17 -6.61
C GLY A 136 -2.80 -0.94 -5.51
N ALA A 137 -2.24 -2.05 -5.02
CA ALA A 137 -2.72 -2.69 -3.80
C ALA A 137 -2.65 -1.69 -2.63
N ASP A 138 -3.72 -1.61 -1.84
CA ASP A 138 -3.83 -0.62 -0.78
C ASP A 138 -4.11 -1.29 0.56
N ILE A 139 -3.14 -1.25 1.47
CA ILE A 139 -3.30 -1.77 2.83
C ILE A 139 -4.45 -1.08 3.58
N TYR A 140 -4.80 0.17 3.25
CA TYR A 140 -5.96 0.84 3.85
C TYR A 140 -7.28 0.19 3.45
N THR A 141 -7.35 -0.43 2.26
CA THR A 141 -8.48 -1.26 1.83
C THR A 141 -8.62 -2.48 2.74
N TYR A 142 -7.51 -3.16 3.01
CA TYR A 142 -7.49 -4.27 3.97
C TYR A 142 -7.96 -3.82 5.36
N LEU A 143 -7.45 -2.68 5.86
CA LEU A 143 -7.81 -2.14 7.17
C LEU A 143 -9.29 -1.76 7.25
N ARG A 144 -9.87 -1.20 6.19
CA ARG A 144 -11.30 -0.89 6.12
C ARG A 144 -12.14 -2.17 6.15
N ALA A 145 -11.78 -3.19 5.37
CA ALA A 145 -12.47 -4.48 5.41
C ALA A 145 -12.35 -5.15 6.78
N ARG A 146 -11.18 -5.05 7.43
CA ARG A 146 -10.96 -5.52 8.79
C ARG A 146 -11.91 -4.82 9.78
N GLN A 147 -12.08 -3.51 9.67
CA GLN A 147 -13.05 -2.75 10.50
C GLN A 147 -14.50 -3.17 10.24
N ALA A 148 -14.90 -3.31 8.96
CA ALA A 148 -16.25 -3.78 8.60
C ALA A 148 -16.55 -5.21 9.08
N THR A 149 -15.50 -5.98 9.39
CA THR A 149 -15.58 -7.36 9.88
C THR A 149 -15.19 -7.51 11.34
N ASP A 150 -15.21 -6.42 12.11
CA ASP A 150 -14.87 -6.46 13.54
C ASP A 150 -15.70 -7.52 14.29
N GLY A 151 -15.05 -8.26 15.19
CA GLY A 151 -15.63 -9.40 15.89
C GLY A 151 -15.77 -10.70 15.08
N ARG A 152 -15.44 -10.71 13.78
CA ARG A 152 -15.53 -11.89 12.89
C ARG A 152 -14.17 -12.32 12.31
N TRP A 153 -13.09 -12.03 13.02
CA TRP A 153 -11.73 -12.37 12.58
C TRP A 153 -11.34 -13.78 12.99
N HIS A 154 -10.75 -14.51 12.05
CA HIS A 154 -10.13 -15.81 12.29
C HIS A 154 -8.65 -15.72 11.93
N THR A 155 -7.80 -16.36 12.72
CA THR A 155 -6.34 -16.41 12.49
C THR A 155 -5.89 -17.86 12.52
N LEU A 156 -5.09 -18.23 11.52
CA LEU A 156 -4.40 -19.52 11.48
C LEU A 156 -3.01 -19.32 12.09
N ASP A 157 -2.85 -19.76 13.34
CA ASP A 157 -1.63 -19.56 14.12
C ASP A 157 -0.53 -20.58 13.82
N THR A 158 -0.86 -21.71 13.20
CA THR A 158 0.04 -22.84 13.03
C THR A 158 0.60 -22.94 11.61
N ASN A 159 1.93 -22.90 11.50
CA ASN A 159 2.68 -23.07 10.27
C ASN A 159 2.97 -24.56 10.00
N TYR A 160 2.42 -25.08 8.91
CA TYR A 160 2.63 -26.46 8.45
C TYR A 160 3.68 -26.59 7.33
N ARG A 161 4.28 -25.47 6.89
CA ARG A 161 5.15 -25.43 5.70
C ARG A 161 6.62 -25.56 6.05
N SER A 162 7.05 -24.90 7.12
CA SER A 162 8.45 -24.67 7.49
C SER A 162 8.90 -25.59 8.62
N SER A 163 10.23 -25.71 8.81
CA SER A 163 10.78 -26.41 9.97
C SER A 163 10.61 -25.58 11.24
N HIS A 164 10.66 -26.23 12.40
CA HIS A 164 10.55 -25.58 13.71
C HIS A 164 11.60 -24.46 13.87
N ALA A 165 12.88 -24.77 13.58
CA ALA A 165 13.96 -23.81 13.69
C ALA A 165 13.76 -22.55 12.82
N MET A 166 13.14 -22.69 11.64
CA MET A 166 12.83 -21.55 10.77
C MET A 166 11.72 -20.68 11.36
N VAL A 167 10.63 -21.29 11.84
CA VAL A 167 9.52 -20.56 12.48
C VAL A 167 10.01 -19.82 13.72
N GLU A 168 10.80 -20.49 14.58
CA GLU A 168 11.38 -19.89 15.78
C GLU A 168 12.29 -18.70 15.45
N SER A 169 13.13 -18.83 14.41
CA SER A 169 14.02 -17.75 13.98
C SER A 169 13.25 -16.52 13.49
N VAL A 170 12.19 -16.73 12.71
CA VAL A 170 11.32 -15.64 12.21
C VAL A 170 10.56 -14.99 13.36
N ASN A 171 9.95 -15.78 14.26
CA ASN A 171 9.29 -15.28 15.46
C ASN A 171 10.24 -14.43 16.29
N HIS A 172 11.48 -14.89 16.51
CA HIS A 172 12.47 -14.15 17.28
C HIS A 172 12.74 -12.75 16.69
N VAL A 173 12.96 -12.66 15.38
CA VAL A 173 13.25 -11.38 14.70
C VAL A 173 12.06 -10.43 14.80
N PHE A 174 10.86 -10.88 14.45
CA PHE A 174 9.69 -10.01 14.42
C PHE A 174 9.16 -9.66 15.81
N THR A 175 9.24 -10.57 16.78
CA THR A 175 8.92 -10.26 18.19
C THR A 175 9.89 -9.23 18.75
N ARG A 176 11.19 -9.32 18.41
CA ARG A 176 12.16 -8.28 18.80
C ARG A 176 11.83 -6.92 18.17
N ALA A 177 11.35 -6.88 16.93
CA ALA A 177 10.92 -5.64 16.26
C ALA A 177 9.62 -5.09 16.87
N GLU A 178 8.65 -5.96 17.15
CA GLU A 178 7.36 -5.60 17.76
C GLU A 178 7.56 -5.03 19.16
N GLN A 179 8.44 -5.62 19.98
CA GLN A 179 8.69 -5.19 21.36
C GLN A 179 9.58 -3.93 21.48
N ARG A 180 10.04 -3.33 20.37
CA ARG A 180 10.80 -2.08 20.44
C ARG A 180 9.95 -0.98 21.09
N PRO A 181 10.42 -0.37 22.20
CA PRO A 181 9.68 0.69 22.88
C PRO A 181 9.47 1.92 21.99
N GLU A 182 10.51 2.27 21.25
CA GLU A 182 10.51 3.37 20.28
C GLU A 182 10.43 2.78 18.88
N GLY A 183 9.21 2.68 18.34
CA GLY A 183 9.00 2.11 17.01
C GLY A 183 7.53 1.94 16.64
N ARG A 184 7.30 1.75 15.35
CA ARG A 184 5.96 1.57 14.77
C ARG A 184 5.52 0.09 14.76
N GLY A 185 6.07 -0.75 15.62
CA GLY A 185 5.85 -2.21 15.62
C GLY A 185 6.58 -2.93 14.49
N ALA A 186 6.44 -4.25 14.42
CA ALA A 186 7.11 -5.13 13.46
C ALA A 186 6.81 -4.76 11.99
N PHE A 187 5.58 -4.34 11.71
CA PHE A 187 5.09 -4.01 10.36
C PHE A 187 4.84 -2.51 10.17
N LEU A 188 5.31 -1.66 11.08
CA LEU A 188 5.21 -0.21 10.97
C LEU A 188 3.78 0.37 11.05
N PHE A 189 2.81 -0.37 11.60
CA PHE A 189 1.40 0.05 11.75
C PHE A 189 1.00 0.45 13.17
N ARG A 190 1.95 0.59 14.09
CA ARG A 190 1.69 1.18 15.41
C ARG A 190 1.73 2.70 15.35
N ASP A 191 0.67 3.31 15.86
CA ASP A 191 0.52 4.75 16.08
C ASP A 191 -0.13 5.02 17.46
N GLU A 192 -0.56 6.26 17.71
CA GLU A 192 -1.23 6.68 18.95
C GLU A 192 -2.55 5.94 19.23
N LYS A 193 -3.20 5.42 18.19
CA LYS A 193 -4.47 4.67 18.28
C LYS A 193 -4.26 3.17 18.51
N GLY A 194 -3.01 2.70 18.46
CA GLY A 194 -2.63 1.31 18.69
C GLY A 194 -1.89 0.68 17.50
N ASN A 195 -1.70 -0.65 17.54
CA ASN A 195 -1.12 -1.39 16.42
C ASN A 195 -2.23 -2.12 15.66
N GLN A 196 -2.48 -1.69 14.42
CA GLN A 196 -3.52 -2.30 13.56
C GLN A 196 -3.08 -3.64 12.95
N VAL A 197 -1.77 -3.89 12.89
CA VAL A 197 -1.17 -5.13 12.36
C VAL A 197 -0.12 -5.63 13.36
N PRO A 198 -0.52 -6.10 14.56
CA PRO A 198 0.43 -6.62 15.53
C PRO A 198 1.03 -7.94 15.05
N PHE A 199 2.31 -8.13 15.34
CA PHE A 199 2.92 -9.45 15.20
C PHE A 199 2.51 -10.35 16.37
N ALA A 200 2.13 -11.58 16.04
CA ALA A 200 1.93 -12.67 17.00
C ALA A 200 2.77 -13.86 16.52
N ASP A 201 3.37 -14.57 17.47
CA ASP A 201 4.19 -15.75 17.18
C ASP A 201 3.35 -16.82 16.48
N ALA A 202 3.93 -17.45 15.46
CA ALA A 202 3.35 -18.63 14.82
C ALA A 202 3.80 -19.91 15.53
N LEU A 203 2.90 -20.87 15.68
CA LEU A 203 3.22 -22.25 16.07
C LEU A 203 3.84 -23.00 14.88
N ALA A 204 4.65 -24.01 15.17
CA ALA A 204 5.27 -24.84 14.13
C ALA A 204 4.75 -26.27 14.20
N GLN A 205 4.24 -26.77 13.07
CA GLN A 205 3.85 -28.18 12.89
C GLN A 205 4.23 -28.67 11.47
N GLY A 206 5.22 -28.02 10.86
CA GLY A 206 5.69 -28.36 9.52
C GLY A 206 6.79 -29.42 9.51
N ARG A 207 7.87 -29.12 8.80
CA ARG A 207 8.94 -30.07 8.48
C ARG A 207 9.72 -30.51 9.72
N LYS A 208 10.01 -31.80 9.79
CA LYS A 208 10.83 -32.42 10.85
C LYS A 208 12.29 -32.55 10.45
N GLU A 209 12.58 -32.37 9.18
CA GLU A 209 13.90 -32.44 8.59
C GLU A 209 14.77 -31.27 9.05
N THR A 210 16.04 -31.57 9.33
CA THR A 210 17.08 -30.60 9.68
C THR A 210 18.15 -30.62 8.59
N LEU A 211 18.63 -29.44 8.19
CA LEU A 211 19.75 -29.34 7.27
C LEU A 211 21.06 -29.49 8.05
N GLU A 212 21.91 -30.42 7.64
CA GLU A 212 23.21 -30.69 8.25
C GLU A 212 24.35 -30.50 7.26
N VAL A 213 25.48 -29.97 7.74
CA VAL A 213 26.76 -29.93 7.03
C VAL A 213 27.81 -30.57 7.92
N ASP A 214 28.52 -31.58 7.40
CA ASP A 214 29.52 -32.37 8.13
C ASP A 214 29.00 -32.95 9.47
N GLY A 215 27.73 -33.38 9.49
CA GLY A 215 27.05 -33.93 10.67
C GLY A 215 26.65 -32.89 11.73
N THR A 216 26.74 -31.60 11.41
CA THR A 216 26.30 -30.51 12.28
C THR A 216 25.05 -29.85 11.72
N ALA A 217 23.99 -29.77 12.54
CA ALA A 217 22.77 -29.05 12.21
C ALA A 217 23.04 -27.55 12.01
N LEU A 218 22.61 -27.01 10.88
CA LEU A 218 22.72 -25.59 10.58
C LEU A 218 21.60 -24.78 11.23
N THR A 219 21.93 -23.55 11.65
CA THR A 219 20.94 -22.56 12.09
C THR A 219 20.07 -22.11 10.92
N ALA A 220 18.77 -21.93 11.17
CA ALA A 220 17.82 -21.58 10.11
C ALA A 220 17.99 -20.15 9.58
N LEU A 221 18.45 -19.22 10.42
CA LEU A 221 18.76 -17.84 10.03
C LEU A 221 20.11 -17.43 10.61
N THR A 222 20.98 -16.89 9.75
CA THR A 222 22.29 -16.37 10.14
C THR A 222 22.40 -14.93 9.67
N VAL A 223 22.63 -14.00 10.59
CA VAL A 223 22.87 -12.60 10.27
C VAL A 223 24.37 -12.38 10.15
N TRP A 224 24.82 -12.07 8.95
CA TRP A 224 26.22 -11.71 8.68
C TRP A 224 26.36 -10.20 8.74
N HIS A 225 27.13 -9.71 9.69
CA HIS A 225 27.54 -8.32 9.71
C HIS A 225 28.83 -8.19 8.89
N LEU A 226 28.68 -7.73 7.64
CA LEU A 226 29.83 -7.43 6.80
C LEU A 226 30.43 -6.10 7.28
N GLU A 227 31.73 -6.08 7.55
CA GLU A 227 32.47 -4.82 7.75
C GLU A 227 32.43 -4.04 6.43
N SER A 228 31.71 -2.92 6.41
CA SER A 228 31.75 -1.95 5.30
C SER A 228 32.75 -0.86 5.64
N GLU A 229 33.69 -0.57 4.74
CA GLU A 229 34.59 0.58 4.84
C GLU A 229 33.88 1.92 4.55
N GLN A 230 32.59 1.92 4.20
CA GLN A 230 31.80 3.14 3.98
C GLN A 230 30.62 3.24 4.96
N PRO A 231 30.41 4.44 5.55
CA PRO A 231 29.34 4.71 6.51
C PRO A 231 27.94 4.70 5.89
#